data_AF-A0A1Y3A2C8-F1
#
_entry.id   AF-A0A1Y3A2C8-F1
#
_cell.length_a   1.000
_cell.length_b   1.000
_cell.length_c   1.000
_cell.angle_alpha   90.00
_cell.angle_beta   90.00
_cell.angle_gamma   90.00
#
_symmetry.space_group_name_H-M   'P 1'
#
loop_
_entity.id
_entity.type
_entity.pdbx_description
1 polymer ?
#
loop_
_entity_poly.entity_id
_entity_poly.type
_entity_poly.pdbx_seq_one_letter_code
_entity_poly.pdbx_strand_id
1 'polypeptide(L)'
;MRRYNNPVKQQGVVLAFVLVMLLLLTTISVNMIQQNQQNLATANNARQQVAVLATAETTVLGSGAAIELKRYVDGNNNGVISDNERALHKCNDTSKASPAGQIHEGSTIGTSTVIGVYCMWRVGGAEKQCPYRGSPLARVATDSDCAALTQAGSYNGCPVEIYALETSSIGDKGAKRAIQSKYAVDCTGDTG
;
A
#
# COMPACT_ATOMS: atom_id res chain seq x y z
N MET A 1 -64.12 46.80 -51.30
CA MET A 1 -62.86 46.08 -51.61
C MET A 1 -62.22 45.60 -50.32
N ARG A 2 -62.40 44.33 -49.94
CA ARG A 2 -61.74 43.71 -48.76
C ARG A 2 -60.55 42.90 -49.24
N ARG A 3 -59.34 43.27 -48.82
CA ARG A 3 -58.12 42.50 -49.06
C ARG A 3 -58.05 41.36 -48.04
N TYR A 4 -58.10 40.13 -48.53
CA TYR A 4 -57.77 38.93 -47.76
C TYR A 4 -56.25 38.79 -47.75
N ASN A 5 -55.61 39.04 -46.60
CA ASN A 5 -54.22 38.66 -46.38
C ASN A 5 -54.19 37.19 -45.97
N ASN A 6 -53.52 36.34 -46.75
CA ASN A 6 -53.31 34.92 -46.46
C ASN A 6 -52.21 34.73 -45.39
N PRO A 7 -52.48 34.21 -44.19
CA PRO A 7 -51.47 34.05 -43.14
C PRO A 7 -50.70 32.71 -43.17
N VAL A 8 -50.88 31.87 -44.21
CA VAL A 8 -50.53 30.43 -44.13
C VAL A 8 -49.01 30.14 -44.18
N LYS A 9 -48.15 31.07 -44.61
CA LYS A 9 -46.70 30.81 -44.77
C LYS A 9 -45.86 30.94 -43.49
N GLN A 10 -46.40 31.51 -42.41
CA GLN A 10 -45.61 31.74 -41.18
C GLN A 10 -45.65 30.57 -40.18
N GLN A 11 -46.64 29.68 -40.26
CA GLN A 11 -46.81 28.62 -39.26
C GLN A 11 -45.73 27.51 -39.34
N GLY A 12 -45.23 27.19 -40.53
CA GLY A 12 -44.21 26.14 -40.69
C GLY A 12 -42.83 26.53 -40.15
N VAL A 13 -42.47 27.82 -40.24
CA VAL A 13 -41.18 28.33 -39.76
C VAL A 13 -41.12 28.34 -38.24
N VAL A 14 -42.22 28.70 -37.58
CA VAL A 14 -42.33 28.67 -36.11
C VAL A 14 -42.23 27.24 -35.59
N LEU A 15 -42.89 26.28 -36.25
CA LEU A 15 -42.82 24.88 -35.85
C LEU A 15 -41.40 24.33 -35.95
N ALA A 16 -40.69 24.60 -37.05
CA ALA A 16 -39.31 24.18 -37.24
C ALA A 16 -38.37 24.81 -36.20
N PHE A 17 -38.55 26.09 -35.89
CA PHE A 17 -37.74 26.79 -34.90
C PHE A 17 -37.94 26.22 -33.49
N VAL A 18 -39.19 25.93 -33.10
CA VAL A 18 -39.51 25.29 -31.82
C VAL A 18 -38.89 23.88 -31.74
N LEU A 19 -38.93 23.12 -32.84
CA LEU A 19 -38.36 21.77 -32.89
C LEU A 19 -36.84 21.78 -32.71
N VAL A 20 -36.14 22.72 -33.38
CA VAL A 20 -34.69 22.90 -33.23
C VAL A 20 -34.32 23.35 -31.82
N MET A 21 -35.07 24.29 -31.24
CA MET A 21 -34.88 24.72 -29.84
C MET A 21 -35.06 23.55 -28.86
N LEU A 22 -36.08 22.70 -29.06
CA LEU A 22 -36.30 21.50 -28.26
C LEU A 22 -35.15 20.49 -28.39
N LEU A 23 -34.60 20.34 -29.60
CA LEU A 23 -33.46 19.45 -29.87
C LEU A 23 -32.17 19.93 -29.19
N LEU A 24 -31.93 21.24 -29.19
CA LEU A 24 -30.80 21.86 -28.51
C LEU A 24 -30.92 21.76 -26.99
N LEU A 25 -32.12 22.02 -26.44
CA LEU A 25 -32.36 21.88 -25.00
C LEU A 25 -32.20 20.43 -24.53
N THR A 26 -32.70 19.46 -25.31
CA THR A 26 -32.56 18.04 -24.97
C THR A 26 -31.10 17.57 -25.06
N THR A 27 -30.35 17.99 -26.08
CA THR A 27 -28.91 17.63 -26.18
C THR A 27 -28.08 18.21 -25.04
N ILE A 28 -28.31 19.47 -24.64
CA ILE A 28 -27.63 20.07 -23.49
C ILE A 28 -27.99 19.32 -22.19
N SER A 29 -29.27 18.98 -22.01
CA SER A 29 -29.75 18.27 -20.81
C SER A 29 -29.13 16.88 -20.70
N VAL A 30 -29.07 16.12 -21.80
CA VAL A 30 -28.48 14.78 -21.81
C VAL A 30 -26.96 14.85 -21.55
N ASN A 31 -26.27 15.84 -22.11
CA ASN A 31 -24.84 16.02 -21.87
C ASN A 31 -24.53 16.30 -20.38
N MET A 32 -25.33 17.17 -19.74
CA MET A 32 -25.18 17.42 -18.30
C MET A 32 -25.48 16.18 -17.45
N ILE A 33 -26.50 15.39 -17.81
CA ILE A 33 -26.82 14.13 -17.11
C ILE A 33 -25.66 13.14 -17.24
N GLN A 34 -25.09 12.99 -18.44
CA GLN A 34 -23.94 12.11 -18.66
C GLN A 34 -22.71 12.56 -17.88
N GLN A 35 -22.41 13.86 -17.85
CA GLN A 35 -21.31 14.40 -17.03
C GLN A 35 -21.54 14.16 -15.54
N ASN A 36 -22.75 14.39 -15.04
CA ASN A 36 -23.09 14.13 -13.64
C ASN A 36 -22.95 12.64 -13.28
N GLN A 37 -23.34 11.73 -14.18
CA GLN A 37 -23.15 10.29 -13.99
C GLN A 37 -21.67 9.90 -13.95
N GLN A 38 -20.84 10.46 -14.83
CA GLN A 38 -19.39 10.23 -14.81
C GLN A 38 -18.75 10.77 -13.53
N ASN A 39 -19.16 11.96 -13.08
CA ASN A 39 -18.67 12.55 -11.82
C ASN A 39 -19.05 11.68 -10.61
N LEU A 40 -20.28 11.17 -10.56
CA LEU A 40 -20.73 10.23 -9.53
C LEU A 40 -19.94 8.91 -9.54
N ALA A 41 -19.72 8.33 -10.72
CA ALA A 41 -18.92 7.11 -10.85
C ALA A 41 -17.48 7.33 -10.37
N THR A 42 -16.88 8.47 -10.72
CA THR A 42 -15.53 8.84 -10.30
C THR A 42 -15.44 9.07 -8.80
N ALA A 43 -16.40 9.79 -8.21
CA ALA A 43 -16.47 10.01 -6.77
C ALA A 43 -16.64 8.70 -5.99
N ASN A 44 -17.46 7.77 -6.49
CA ASN A 44 -17.63 6.45 -5.88
C ASN A 44 -16.34 5.61 -5.95
N ASN A 45 -15.66 5.61 -7.10
CA ASN A 45 -14.37 4.92 -7.24
C ASN A 45 -13.31 5.51 -6.30
N ALA A 46 -13.23 6.84 -6.19
CA ALA A 46 -12.32 7.52 -5.26
C ALA A 46 -12.65 7.15 -3.81
N ARG A 47 -13.93 7.17 -3.42
CA ARG A 47 -14.36 6.77 -2.08
C ARG A 47 -13.99 5.31 -1.76
N GLN A 48 -14.18 4.40 -2.72
CA GLN A 48 -13.77 3.00 -2.56
C GLN A 48 -12.25 2.86 -2.40
N GLN A 49 -11.45 3.62 -3.16
CA GLN A 49 -10.00 3.63 -3.01
C GLN A 49 -9.56 4.14 -1.63
N VAL A 50 -10.17 5.21 -1.13
CA VAL A 50 -9.87 5.75 0.21
C VAL A 50 -10.23 4.74 1.30
N ALA A 51 -11.39 4.09 1.22
CA ALA A 51 -11.80 3.08 2.20
C ALA A 51 -10.85 1.88 2.22
N VAL A 52 -10.41 1.42 1.05
CA VAL A 52 -9.43 0.35 0.91
C VAL A 52 -8.07 0.77 1.49
N LEU A 53 -7.61 1.99 1.20
CA LEU A 53 -6.35 2.50 1.74
C LEU A 53 -6.39 2.60 3.26
N ALA A 54 -7.44 3.17 3.84
CA ALA A 54 -7.60 3.28 5.29
C ALA A 54 -7.63 1.91 5.99
N THR A 55 -8.28 0.92 5.35
CA THR A 55 -8.28 -0.46 5.84
C THR A 55 -6.87 -1.05 5.81
N ALA A 56 -6.14 -0.82 4.72
CA ALA A 56 -4.77 -1.29 4.59
C ALA A 56 -3.84 -0.64 5.61
N GLU A 57 -3.93 0.67 5.83
CA GLU A 57 -3.17 1.37 6.87
C GLU A 57 -3.42 0.77 8.26
N THR A 58 -4.69 0.50 8.59
CA THR A 58 -5.06 -0.14 9.86
C THR A 58 -4.44 -1.53 9.98
N THR A 59 -4.46 -2.32 8.91
CA THR A 59 -3.82 -3.64 8.86
C THR A 59 -2.31 -3.53 9.02
N VAL A 60 -1.66 -2.58 8.36
CA VAL A 60 -0.21 -2.39 8.46
C VAL A 60 0.20 -1.98 9.87
N LEU A 61 -0.57 -1.11 10.52
CA LEU A 61 -0.37 -0.75 11.93
C LEU A 61 -0.50 -1.98 12.85
N GLY A 62 -1.51 -2.81 12.64
CA GLY A 62 -1.68 -4.07 13.39
C GLY A 62 -0.54 -5.06 13.15
N SER A 63 -0.08 -5.21 11.90
CA SER A 63 1.08 -6.02 11.55
C SER A 63 2.37 -5.47 12.16
N GLY A 64 2.55 -4.14 12.24
CA GLY A 64 3.67 -3.50 12.92
C GLY A 64 3.72 -3.87 14.40
N ALA A 65 2.60 -3.76 15.12
CA ALA A 65 2.52 -4.18 16.52
C ALA A 65 2.80 -5.69 16.72
N ALA A 66 2.44 -6.52 15.75
CA ALA A 66 2.73 -7.95 15.79
C ALA A 66 4.19 -8.28 15.41
N ILE A 67 4.83 -7.50 14.53
CA ILE A 67 6.28 -7.56 14.26
C ILE A 67 7.03 -7.22 15.56
N GLU A 68 6.64 -6.12 16.20
CA GLU A 68 7.15 -5.68 17.50
C GLU A 68 7.04 -6.79 18.55
N LEU A 69 5.97 -7.59 18.57
CA LEU A 69 5.84 -8.70 19.51
C LEU A 69 6.70 -9.92 19.12
N LYS A 70 6.72 -10.26 17.83
CA LYS A 70 7.33 -11.50 17.33
C LYS A 70 8.84 -11.42 17.14
N ARG A 71 9.40 -10.23 16.92
CA ARG A 71 10.86 -10.05 16.78
C ARG A 71 11.65 -10.39 18.06
N TYR A 72 10.94 -10.52 19.17
CA TYR A 72 11.45 -10.65 20.53
C TYR A 72 11.18 -12.04 21.13
N VAL A 73 10.91 -13.04 20.30
CA VAL A 73 10.57 -14.36 20.80
C VAL A 73 11.84 -15.09 21.28
N ASP A 74 11.84 -15.52 22.54
CA ASP A 74 12.98 -16.21 23.15
C ASP A 74 13.24 -17.60 22.50
N GLY A 75 14.30 -18.28 22.94
CA GLY A 75 14.61 -19.64 22.52
C GLY A 75 13.46 -20.65 22.67
N ASN A 76 12.46 -20.34 23.50
CA ASN A 76 11.34 -21.20 23.87
C ASN A 76 10.02 -20.81 23.17
N ASN A 77 10.06 -19.92 22.18
CA ASN A 77 8.88 -19.41 21.48
C ASN A 77 7.89 -18.58 22.34
N ASN A 78 8.32 -18.14 23.53
CA ASN A 78 7.51 -17.25 24.36
C ASN A 78 7.80 -15.81 23.93
N GLY A 79 6.86 -15.18 23.22
CA GLY A 79 6.95 -13.78 22.75
C GLY A 79 6.89 -12.72 23.86
N VAL A 80 7.32 -13.08 25.07
CA VAL A 80 7.33 -12.21 26.25
C VAL A 80 8.75 -12.26 26.84
N ILE A 81 9.69 -11.61 26.17
CA ILE A 81 10.94 -11.22 26.84
C ILE A 81 10.70 -10.01 27.72
N SER A 82 11.42 -9.97 28.83
CA SER A 82 11.41 -8.82 29.75
C SER A 82 11.90 -7.55 29.03
N ASP A 83 11.52 -6.36 29.51
CA ASP A 83 11.95 -5.10 28.88
C ASP A 83 13.48 -4.93 28.86
N ASN A 84 14.16 -5.54 29.82
CA ASN A 84 15.62 -5.59 29.88
C ASN A 84 16.22 -6.49 28.78
N GLU A 85 15.57 -7.60 28.46
CA GLU A 85 15.95 -8.47 27.34
C GLU A 85 15.55 -7.87 25.99
N ARG A 86 14.45 -7.12 25.93
CA ARG A 86 14.02 -6.34 24.76
C ARG A 86 15.10 -5.33 24.32
N ALA A 87 15.79 -4.72 25.30
CA ALA A 87 16.93 -3.84 25.07
C ALA A 87 18.20 -4.58 24.59
N LEU A 88 18.30 -5.89 24.84
CA LEU A 88 19.43 -6.75 24.45
C LEU A 88 19.22 -7.46 23.10
N HIS A 89 17.97 -7.69 22.69
CA HIS A 89 17.58 -8.39 21.45
C HIS A 89 17.08 -7.40 20.39
N LYS A 90 17.94 -6.48 19.94
CA LYS A 90 17.48 -5.28 19.24
C LYS A 90 16.91 -5.51 17.83
N CYS A 91 17.10 -6.68 17.21
CA CYS A 91 16.49 -7.05 15.93
C CYS A 91 16.55 -8.58 15.74
N ASN A 92 16.12 -9.09 14.57
CA ASN A 92 16.16 -10.52 14.23
C ASN A 92 17.63 -10.99 14.25
N ASP A 93 18.17 -11.28 15.43
CA ASP A 93 19.54 -11.73 15.62
C ASP A 93 19.55 -13.24 15.50
N THR A 94 19.91 -13.71 14.30
CA THR A 94 20.04 -15.14 13.99
C THR A 94 20.94 -15.92 14.94
N SER A 95 21.82 -15.25 15.70
CA SER A 95 22.70 -15.92 16.66
C SER A 95 22.04 -16.21 18.01
N LYS A 96 20.90 -15.56 18.32
CA LYS A 96 20.23 -15.64 19.63
C LYS A 96 18.74 -15.96 19.57
N ALA A 97 18.06 -15.67 18.45
CA ALA A 97 16.65 -16.03 18.26
C ALA A 97 16.52 -17.51 17.85
N SER A 98 15.58 -18.24 18.46
CA SER A 98 15.18 -19.56 17.96
C SER A 98 14.78 -19.45 16.48
N PRO A 99 15.17 -20.38 15.59
CA PRO A 99 14.76 -20.39 14.19
C PRO A 99 13.23 -20.31 13.99
N ALA A 100 12.45 -20.75 14.98
CA ALA A 100 10.99 -20.70 14.97
C ALA A 100 10.41 -19.32 15.36
N GLY A 101 11.20 -18.44 15.98
CA GLY A 101 10.82 -17.08 16.35
C GLY A 101 11.18 -16.03 15.30
N GLN A 102 11.94 -16.39 14.27
CA GLN A 102 12.41 -15.43 13.26
C GLN A 102 11.31 -15.07 12.27
N ILE A 103 11.17 -13.77 12.00
CA ILE A 103 10.32 -13.28 10.92
C ILE A 103 11.11 -13.41 9.62
N HIS A 104 10.55 -14.16 8.66
CA HIS A 104 11.16 -14.38 7.36
C HIS A 104 10.16 -14.12 6.23
N GLU A 105 10.66 -14.14 5.00
CA GLU A 105 9.80 -14.08 3.81
C GLU A 105 8.84 -15.28 3.79
N GLY A 106 7.56 -14.99 3.56
CA GLY A 106 6.45 -15.94 3.68
C GLY A 106 5.84 -16.05 5.08
N SER A 107 6.42 -15.42 6.12
CA SER A 107 5.78 -15.39 7.44
C SER A 107 4.48 -14.59 7.41
N THR A 108 3.42 -15.14 8.02
CA THR A 108 2.17 -14.41 8.23
C THR A 108 2.19 -13.68 9.57
N ILE A 109 1.96 -12.37 9.53
CA ILE A 109 1.93 -11.50 10.71
C ILE A 109 0.63 -10.69 10.73
N GLY A 110 -0.26 -11.07 11.65
CA GLY A 110 -1.62 -10.55 11.67
C GLY A 110 -2.35 -11.00 10.39
N THR A 111 -2.80 -10.03 9.60
CA THR A 111 -3.49 -10.24 8.32
C THR A 111 -2.61 -9.98 7.09
N SER A 112 -1.31 -9.72 7.30
CA SER A 112 -0.34 -9.46 6.24
C SER A 112 0.66 -10.61 6.10
N THR A 113 1.18 -10.76 4.89
CA THR A 113 2.29 -11.68 4.58
C THR A 113 3.57 -10.87 4.43
N VAL A 114 4.64 -11.32 5.09
CA VAL A 114 5.97 -10.74 4.89
C VAL A 114 6.49 -11.21 3.52
N ILE A 115 6.68 -10.29 2.59
CA ILE A 115 7.19 -10.58 1.24
C ILE A 115 8.69 -10.30 1.12
N GLY A 116 9.30 -9.72 2.15
CA GLY A 116 10.74 -9.50 2.17
C GLY A 116 11.18 -8.93 3.51
N VAL A 117 12.40 -9.30 3.91
CA VAL A 117 13.10 -8.72 5.05
C VAL A 117 14.42 -8.18 4.54
N TYR A 118 14.70 -6.93 4.87
CA TYR A 118 15.87 -6.21 4.38
C TYR A 118 16.59 -5.52 5.53
N CYS A 119 17.86 -5.24 5.31
CA CYS A 119 18.68 -4.42 6.17
C CYS A 119 19.06 -3.15 5.46
N MET A 120 18.81 -2.02 6.10
CA MET A 120 19.25 -0.73 5.63
C MET A 120 20.52 -0.33 6.38
N TRP A 121 21.58 -0.06 5.63
CA TRP A 121 22.86 0.40 6.13
C TRP A 121 23.16 1.80 5.62
N ARG A 122 23.91 2.59 6.39
CA ARG A 122 24.49 3.84 5.89
C ARG A 122 25.97 3.63 5.58
N VAL A 123 26.35 3.77 4.30
CA VAL A 123 27.74 3.64 3.84
C VAL A 123 28.11 4.90 3.08
N GLY A 124 29.16 5.59 3.51
CA GLY A 124 29.65 6.81 2.84
C GLY A 124 28.62 7.94 2.72
N GLY A 125 27.64 8.00 3.64
CA GLY A 125 26.55 9.00 3.62
C GLY A 125 25.32 8.61 2.79
N ALA A 126 25.33 7.45 2.11
CA ALA A 126 24.17 6.94 1.37
C ALA A 126 23.51 5.77 2.13
N GLU A 127 22.17 5.70 2.05
CA GLU A 127 21.40 4.56 2.53
C GLU A 127 21.38 3.45 1.48
N LYS A 128 21.70 2.23 1.92
CA LYS A 128 21.77 1.03 1.09
C LYS A 128 20.89 -0.05 1.68
N GLN A 129 19.90 -0.50 0.91
CA GLN A 129 19.00 -1.58 1.30
C GLN A 129 19.55 -2.92 0.77
N CYS A 130 19.96 -3.80 1.69
CA CYS A 130 20.48 -5.12 1.39
C CYS A 130 19.49 -6.20 1.83
N PRO A 131 19.29 -7.29 1.09
CA PRO A 131 18.45 -8.40 1.54
C PRO A 131 19.00 -9.03 2.83
N TYR A 132 18.09 -9.39 3.75
CA TYR A 132 18.46 -10.00 5.03
C TYR A 132 19.05 -11.41 4.83
N ARG A 133 20.10 -11.74 5.59
CA ARG A 133 20.85 -13.01 5.49
C ARG A 133 19.97 -14.18 5.98
N GLY A 134 19.29 -14.84 5.06
CA GLY A 134 18.32 -15.90 5.37
C GLY A 134 17.12 -15.93 4.40
N SER A 135 16.85 -14.82 3.69
CA SER A 135 15.94 -14.87 2.55
C SER A 135 16.56 -15.70 1.42
N PRO A 136 15.76 -16.52 0.69
CA PRO A 136 16.22 -17.16 -0.53
C PRO A 136 16.80 -16.15 -1.56
N LEU A 137 16.38 -14.89 -1.50
CA LEU A 137 16.89 -13.78 -2.33
C LEU A 137 18.26 -13.26 -1.88
N ALA A 138 18.69 -13.54 -0.64
CA ALA A 138 19.98 -13.12 -0.10
C ALA A 138 21.17 -13.79 -0.79
N ARG A 139 20.94 -14.93 -1.46
CA ARG A 139 21.95 -15.60 -2.30
C ARG A 139 22.34 -14.78 -3.54
N VAL A 140 21.61 -13.69 -3.84
CA VAL A 140 21.80 -12.86 -5.04
C VAL A 140 21.96 -11.38 -4.67
N ALA A 141 22.60 -11.07 -3.54
CA ALA A 141 23.20 -9.75 -3.39
C ALA A 141 24.43 -9.68 -4.33
N THR A 142 24.19 -9.45 -5.62
CA THR A 142 25.23 -9.19 -6.62
C THR A 142 25.88 -7.82 -6.41
N ASP A 143 25.30 -6.99 -5.54
CA ASP A 143 25.88 -5.72 -5.12
C ASP A 143 27.08 -6.00 -4.20
N SER A 144 28.28 -5.68 -4.68
CA SER A 144 29.54 -5.81 -3.95
C SER A 144 29.50 -5.06 -2.61
N ASP A 145 28.70 -4.00 -2.51
CA ASP A 145 28.52 -3.23 -1.27
C ASP A 145 27.78 -4.08 -0.22
N CYS A 146 26.69 -4.75 -0.61
CA CYS A 146 25.95 -5.64 0.27
C CYS A 146 26.74 -6.91 0.62
N ALA A 147 27.55 -7.43 -0.31
CA ALA A 147 28.44 -8.55 -0.05
C ALA A 147 29.55 -8.19 0.95
N ALA A 148 30.14 -7.00 0.84
CA ALA A 148 31.14 -6.50 1.78
C ALA A 148 30.54 -6.26 3.18
N LEU A 149 29.36 -5.64 3.25
CA LEU A 149 28.64 -5.40 4.50
C LEU A 149 28.22 -6.71 5.20
N THR A 150 27.87 -7.75 4.44
CA THR A 150 27.53 -9.07 5.00
C THR A 150 28.73 -9.91 5.38
N GLN A 151 29.91 -9.68 4.79
CA GLN A 151 31.15 -10.42 5.06
C GLN A 151 32.04 -9.77 6.13
N ALA A 152 31.92 -8.46 6.39
CA ALA A 152 32.79 -7.71 7.31
C ALA A 152 32.66 -8.09 8.80
N GLY A 153 31.92 -9.15 9.16
CA GLY A 153 31.99 -9.76 10.50
C GLY A 153 31.64 -8.86 11.68
N SER A 154 31.10 -7.66 11.46
CA SER A 154 30.61 -6.79 12.54
C SER A 154 29.19 -7.20 12.87
N TYR A 155 29.08 -8.24 13.69
CA TYR A 155 27.87 -8.80 14.28
C TYR A 155 27.14 -7.84 15.24
N ASN A 156 27.15 -6.54 15.00
CA ASN A 156 26.29 -5.59 15.71
C ASN A 156 25.00 -5.36 14.93
N GLY A 157 24.37 -6.45 14.51
CA GLY A 157 23.03 -6.44 13.94
C GLY A 157 22.87 -5.68 12.63
N CYS A 158 21.76 -5.95 11.95
CA CYS A 158 21.17 -5.02 11.02
C CYS A 158 20.87 -3.71 11.77
N PRO A 159 21.30 -2.50 11.36
CA PRO A 159 21.01 -1.30 12.15
C PRO A 159 19.57 -0.83 11.96
N VAL A 160 18.99 -1.04 10.78
CA VAL A 160 17.55 -0.87 10.55
C VAL A 160 17.02 -2.05 9.75
N GLU A 161 16.07 -2.80 10.32
CA GLU A 161 15.34 -3.86 9.63
C GLU A 161 14.11 -3.31 8.93
N ILE A 162 13.94 -3.65 7.66
CA ILE A 162 12.78 -3.27 6.88
C ILE A 162 12.00 -4.53 6.53
N TYR A 163 10.77 -4.61 7.02
CA TYR A 163 9.80 -5.64 6.72
C TYR A 163 8.89 -5.15 5.60
N ALA A 164 8.98 -5.76 4.43
CA ALA A 164 8.01 -5.55 3.36
C ALA A 164 6.80 -6.46 3.61
N LEU A 165 5.63 -5.85 3.77
CA LEU A 165 4.38 -6.51 4.08
C LEU A 165 3.43 -6.38 2.90
N GLU A 166 2.83 -7.48 2.50
CA GLU A 166 1.73 -7.50 1.55
C GLU A 166 0.43 -7.88 2.26
N THR A 167 -0.56 -7.02 2.15
CA THR A 167 -1.94 -7.34 2.50
C THR A 167 -2.72 -7.50 1.20
N SER A 168 -3.41 -8.62 1.02
CA SER A 168 -4.30 -8.80 -0.11
C SER A 168 -5.75 -8.81 0.33
N SER A 169 -6.60 -8.07 -0.39
CA SER A 169 -8.05 -8.11 -0.25
C SER A 169 -8.66 -8.58 -1.56
N ILE A 170 -9.71 -9.38 -1.46
CA ILE A 170 -10.52 -9.80 -2.60
C ILE A 170 -11.81 -9.00 -2.50
N GLY A 171 -12.05 -8.11 -3.46
CA GLY A 171 -13.30 -7.37 -3.53
C GLY A 171 -14.47 -8.27 -3.93
N ASP A 172 -15.70 -7.80 -3.72
CA ASP A 172 -16.94 -8.57 -3.92
C ASP A 172 -17.12 -9.15 -5.34
N LYS A 173 -16.41 -8.61 -6.33
CA LYS A 173 -16.40 -9.09 -7.73
C LYS A 173 -15.22 -10.03 -8.06
N GLY A 174 -14.51 -10.54 -7.05
CA GLY A 174 -13.35 -11.41 -7.22
C GLY A 174 -12.05 -10.69 -7.60
N ALA A 175 -12.06 -9.36 -7.70
CA ALA A 175 -10.86 -8.59 -8.00
C ALA A 175 -9.90 -8.62 -6.80
N LYS A 176 -8.72 -9.22 -6.98
CA LYS A 176 -7.65 -9.20 -5.98
C LYS A 176 -6.93 -7.84 -6.03
N ARG A 177 -6.79 -7.22 -4.87
CA ARG A 177 -5.96 -6.03 -4.65
C ARG A 177 -4.89 -6.40 -3.63
N ALA A 178 -3.63 -6.15 -3.96
CA ALA A 178 -2.51 -6.32 -3.05
C ALA A 178 -1.95 -4.94 -2.72
N ILE A 179 -1.75 -4.67 -1.44
CA ILE A 179 -1.16 -3.43 -0.94
C ILE A 179 0.14 -3.82 -0.26
N GLN A 180 1.22 -3.24 -0.76
CA GLN A 180 2.55 -3.43 -0.21
C GLN A 180 2.92 -2.24 0.64
N SER A 181 3.42 -2.50 1.84
CA SER A 181 3.91 -1.50 2.77
C SER A 181 5.28 -1.91 3.29
N LYS A 182 6.02 -0.94 3.81
CA LYS A 182 7.31 -1.19 4.45
C LYS A 182 7.23 -0.72 5.88
N TYR A 183 7.67 -1.57 6.79
CA TYR A 183 7.78 -1.26 8.21
C TYR A 183 9.25 -1.31 8.59
N ALA A 184 9.80 -0.17 9.03
CA ALA A 184 11.20 -0.05 9.42
C ALA A 184 11.32 -0.11 10.94
N VAL A 185 12.32 -0.84 11.41
CA VAL A 185 12.66 -1.05 12.82
C VAL A 185 14.08 -0.59 13.03
N ASP A 186 14.28 0.37 13.93
CA ASP A 186 15.62 0.75 14.36
C ASP A 186 16.13 -0.27 15.39
N CYS A 187 17.24 -0.91 15.02
CA CYS A 187 17.90 -1.96 15.77
C CYS A 187 19.14 -1.45 16.51
N THR A 188 19.55 -0.20 16.30
CA THR A 188 20.72 0.38 16.99
C THR A 188 20.41 0.60 18.48
N GLY A 189 19.12 0.73 18.80
CA GLY A 189 18.58 0.87 20.15
C GLY A 189 19.23 2.04 20.88
N ASP A 190 19.19 3.21 20.25
CA ASP A 190 19.40 4.47 20.96
C ASP A 190 18.24 4.60 21.96
N THR A 191 18.52 4.22 23.20
CA THR A 191 17.71 4.62 24.34
C THR A 191 17.92 6.11 24.49
N GLY A 192 16.96 6.90 24.01
CA GLY A 192 16.75 8.23 24.60
C GLY A 192 16.59 8.11 26.12
#